data_AF-A0ABD3WST0-F1
#
_entry.id   AF-A0ABD3WST0-F1
#
_cell.length_a   1.000
_cell.length_b   1.000
_cell.length_c   1.000
_cell.angle_alpha   90.00
_cell.angle_beta   90.00
_cell.angle_gamma   90.00
#
_symmetry.space_group_name_H-M   'P 1'
#
loop_
_entity.id
_entity.type
_entity.pdbx_description
1 polymer ?
#
loop_
_entity_poly.entity_id
_entity_poly.type
_entity_poly.pdbx_seq_one_letter_code
_entity_poly.pdbx_strand_id
1 'polypeptide(L)'
;MKHSEIEVQNVWYSNDGESDLITLTVDNKMLGKVLTETLNKHGAGWNILKPSGTLGFIIYLSEGRHQLSLYIEKGDEYGVEIDKIELFLHNGKEEHSLDCKVFCFDDISYDHGIADTGFGLYHQKAN
;
A
#
# COMPACT_ATOMS: atom_id res chain seq x y z
N MET A 1 -10.49 -18.97 -16.90
CA MET A 1 -10.78 -18.13 -15.72
C MET A 1 -10.16 -16.78 -16.02
N LYS A 2 -10.89 -15.68 -15.85
CA LYS A 2 -10.32 -14.34 -16.03
C LYS A 2 -9.52 -14.01 -14.77
N HIS A 3 -8.29 -13.54 -14.96
CA HIS A 3 -7.45 -13.05 -13.89
C HIS A 3 -7.06 -11.62 -14.21
N SER A 4 -7.05 -10.77 -13.20
CA SER A 4 -6.45 -9.45 -13.30
C SER A 4 -4.97 -9.56 -12.96
N GLU A 5 -4.13 -9.03 -13.84
CA GLU A 5 -2.70 -8.91 -13.62
C GLU A 5 -2.41 -7.51 -13.10
N ILE A 6 -2.02 -7.42 -11.83
CA ILE A 6 -1.73 -6.15 -11.17
C ILE A 6 -0.28 -6.04 -10.77
N GLU A 7 0.24 -4.83 -10.76
CA GLU A 7 1.58 -4.49 -10.27
C GLU A 7 1.51 -3.22 -9.44
N VAL A 8 2.22 -3.18 -8.32
CA VAL A 8 2.30 -1.98 -7.48
C VAL A 8 3.39 -1.08 -8.04
N GLN A 9 2.99 0.03 -8.63
CA GLN A 9 3.93 0.99 -9.24
C GLN A 9 4.53 1.93 -8.21
N ASN A 10 3.72 2.41 -7.25
CA ASN A 10 4.20 3.26 -6.17
C ASN A 10 3.34 3.11 -4.93
N VAL A 11 3.98 3.18 -3.77
CA VAL A 11 3.37 3.65 -2.53
C VAL A 11 3.87 5.07 -2.33
N TRP A 12 2.94 6.03 -2.26
CA TRP A 12 3.27 7.42 -2.03
C TRP A 12 3.17 7.73 -0.54
N TYR A 13 4.25 8.27 0.02
CA TYR A 13 4.38 8.51 1.45
C TYR A 13 5.03 9.86 1.73
N SER A 14 4.84 10.38 2.94
CA SER A 14 5.64 11.46 3.52
C SER A 14 6.20 11.00 4.87
N ASN A 15 7.37 11.53 5.22
CA ASN A 15 8.07 11.24 6.46
C ASN A 15 8.81 12.50 6.93
N ASP A 16 8.87 12.72 8.24
CA ASP A 16 9.75 13.72 8.83
C ASP A 16 10.41 13.23 10.14
N GLY A 17 10.90 11.99 10.10
CA GLY A 17 11.78 11.39 11.10
C GLY A 17 12.84 10.48 10.47
N GLU A 18 13.22 9.44 11.21
CA GLU A 18 14.07 8.35 10.74
C GLU A 18 13.35 7.46 9.72
N SER A 19 14.09 6.60 9.04
CA SER A 19 13.51 5.69 8.05
C SER A 19 12.64 4.61 8.71
N ASP A 20 11.43 4.44 8.20
CA ASP A 20 10.50 3.36 8.53
C ASP A 20 10.55 2.26 7.45
N LEU A 21 10.44 1.00 7.90
CA LEU A 21 10.32 -0.16 7.04
C LEU A 21 8.88 -0.62 6.98
N ILE A 22 8.29 -0.56 5.79
CA ILE A 22 6.89 -0.89 5.53
C ILE A 22 6.83 -2.12 4.62
N THR A 23 6.05 -3.12 4.99
CA THR A 23 5.81 -4.31 4.18
C THR A 23 4.42 -4.26 3.56
N LEU A 24 4.36 -4.51 2.26
CA LEU A 24 3.11 -4.59 1.50
C LEU A 24 2.78 -6.05 1.20
N THR A 25 1.52 -6.43 1.43
CA THR A 25 1.02 -7.77 1.13
C THR A 25 -0.30 -7.73 0.36
N VAL A 26 -0.57 -8.75 -0.44
CA VAL A 26 -1.90 -9.04 -0.99
C VAL A 26 -2.33 -10.44 -0.58
N ASP A 27 -3.48 -10.57 0.06
CA ASP A 27 -3.99 -11.81 0.64
C ASP A 27 -2.92 -12.55 1.47
N ASN A 28 -2.20 -11.80 2.31
CA ASN A 28 -1.08 -12.25 3.14
C ASN A 28 0.18 -12.71 2.37
N LYS A 29 0.25 -12.50 1.05
CA LYS A 29 1.47 -12.74 0.26
C LYS A 29 2.26 -11.45 0.15
N MET A 30 3.51 -11.46 0.62
CA MET A 30 4.41 -10.31 0.53
C MET A 30 4.69 -9.95 -0.93
N LEU A 31 4.47 -8.68 -1.25
CA LEU A 31 4.80 -8.10 -2.56
C LEU A 31 6.18 -7.47 -2.54
N GLY A 32 6.46 -6.69 -1.49
CA GLY A 32 7.69 -5.96 -1.37
C GLY A 32 7.74 -5.14 -0.09
N LYS A 33 8.84 -4.41 0.05
CA LYS A 33 9.07 -3.51 1.19
C LYS A 33 9.43 -2.12 0.70
N VAL A 34 9.01 -1.12 1.45
CA VAL A 34 9.37 0.28 1.28
C VAL A 34 10.22 0.68 2.48
N LEU A 35 11.37 1.28 2.23
CA LEU A 35 12.14 1.99 3.25
C LEU A 35 11.92 3.48 3.01
N THR A 36 11.31 4.19 3.96
CA THR A 36 11.09 5.63 3.82
C THR A 36 12.42 6.38 3.90
N GLU A 37 12.52 7.50 3.18
CA GLU A 37 13.68 8.38 3.33
C GLU A 37 13.67 9.03 4.73
N THR A 38 14.83 9.07 5.39
CA THR A 38 15.04 9.90 6.59
C THR A 38 14.95 11.38 6.19
N LEU A 39 14.01 12.10 6.79
CA LEU A 39 13.85 13.55 6.64
C LEU A 39 13.72 14.15 8.04
N ASN A 40 14.51 15.18 8.34
CA ASN A 40 14.50 15.84 9.64
C ASN A 40 14.37 17.35 9.42
N LYS A 41 13.20 17.77 8.96
CA LYS A 41 12.89 19.15 8.52
C LYS A 41 11.91 19.87 9.46
N HIS A 42 11.84 19.46 10.72
CA HIS A 42 11.08 20.15 11.78
C HIS A 42 9.59 20.37 11.45
N GLY A 43 8.94 19.35 10.92
CA GLY A 43 7.56 19.32 10.46
C GLY A 43 7.39 19.54 8.95
N ALA A 44 8.39 20.07 8.24
CA ALA A 44 8.24 20.34 6.81
C ALA A 44 8.34 19.08 5.93
N GLY A 45 8.90 17.97 6.43
CA GLY A 45 9.00 16.71 5.70
C GLY A 45 7.64 16.08 5.39
N TRP A 46 6.64 16.27 6.26
CA TRP A 46 5.27 15.79 6.07
C TRP A 46 4.59 16.33 4.80
N ASN A 47 5.03 17.50 4.32
CA ASN A 47 4.51 18.10 3.09
C ASN A 47 5.28 17.66 1.83
N ILE A 48 6.26 16.76 1.96
CA ILE A 48 7.09 16.28 0.86
C ILE A 48 6.70 14.84 0.56
N LEU A 49 5.87 14.67 -0.47
CA LEU A 49 5.43 13.36 -0.92
C LEU A 49 6.51 12.68 -1.78
N LYS A 50 6.81 11.41 -1.48
CA LYS A 50 7.81 10.58 -2.14
C LYS A 50 7.20 9.29 -2.69
N PRO A 51 7.55 8.89 -3.93
CA PRO A 51 7.18 7.58 -4.45
C PRO A 51 8.16 6.50 -3.97
N SER A 52 7.67 5.30 -3.64
CA SER A 52 8.52 4.14 -3.36
C SER A 52 9.22 3.57 -4.60
N GLY A 53 8.71 3.85 -5.80
CA GLY A 53 8.98 3.06 -6.99
C GLY A 53 8.27 1.70 -6.98
N THR A 54 8.43 0.96 -8.07
CA THR A 54 7.73 -0.31 -8.30
C THR A 54 8.12 -1.35 -7.26
N LEU A 55 7.13 -2.02 -6.69
CA LEU A 55 7.33 -3.02 -5.65
C LEU A 55 6.99 -4.42 -6.15
N GLY A 56 7.96 -5.33 -6.06
CA GLY A 56 7.74 -6.75 -6.24
C GLY A 56 7.57 -7.18 -7.69
N PHE A 57 6.64 -8.10 -7.90
CA PHE A 57 6.33 -8.74 -9.19
C PHE A 57 4.83 -8.65 -9.48
N ILE A 58 4.45 -8.94 -10.73
CA ILE A 58 3.05 -8.97 -11.18
C ILE A 58 2.27 -10.06 -10.43
N ILE A 59 1.10 -9.70 -9.89
CA ILE A 59 0.23 -10.61 -9.14
C ILE A 59 -1.02 -10.91 -9.97
N TYR A 60 -1.44 -12.16 -9.92
CA TYR A 60 -2.66 -12.63 -10.56
C TYR A 60 -3.78 -12.71 -9.52
N LEU A 61 -4.79 -11.87 -9.67
CA LEU A 61 -5.98 -11.87 -8.84
C LEU A 61 -7.11 -12.60 -9.55
N SER A 62 -7.78 -13.51 -8.83
CA SER A 62 -9.02 -14.11 -9.29
C SER A 62 -10.19 -13.10 -9.21
N GLU A 63 -11.34 -13.45 -9.76
CA GLU A 63 -12.58 -12.73 -9.48
C GLU A 63 -12.89 -12.79 -7.97
N GLY A 64 -13.29 -11.64 -7.39
CA GLY A 64 -13.61 -11.55 -5.97
C GLY A 64 -12.95 -10.37 -5.25
N ARG A 65 -13.07 -10.39 -3.91
CA ARG A 65 -12.46 -9.41 -3.02
C ARG A 65 -11.08 -9.91 -2.59
N HIS A 66 -10.09 -9.02 -2.71
CA HIS A 66 -8.73 -9.21 -2.28
C HIS A 66 -8.35 -8.15 -1.25
N GLN A 67 -7.44 -8.48 -0.34
CA GLN A 67 -6.98 -7.56 0.70
C GLN A 67 -5.53 -7.15 0.42
N LEU A 68 -5.31 -5.86 0.21
CA LEU A 68 -3.98 -5.25 0.15
C LEU A 68 -3.70 -4.64 1.53
N SER A 69 -2.66 -5.08 2.22
CA SER A 69 -2.32 -4.60 3.58
C SER A 69 -0.90 -4.04 3.64
N LEU A 70 -0.75 -2.94 4.37
CA LEU A 70 0.51 -2.31 4.74
C LEU A 70 0.78 -2.53 6.23
N TYR A 71 1.99 -2.97 6.54
CA TYR A 71 2.47 -3.18 7.91
C TYR A 71 3.74 -2.40 8.15
N ILE A 72 3.81 -1.62 9.22
CA ILE A 72 5.07 -1.02 9.67
C ILE A 72 5.83 -2.10 10.45
N GLU A 73 6.91 -2.64 9.86
CA GLU A 73 7.79 -3.63 10.52
C GLU A 73 8.74 -2.97 11.51
N LYS A 74 9.19 -1.76 11.18
CA LYS A 74 10.06 -0.95 12.01
C LYS A 74 9.71 0.50 11.74
N GLY A 75 9.44 1.27 12.78
CA GLY A 75 9.32 2.71 12.66
C GLY A 75 9.86 3.43 13.88
N ASP A 76 9.94 4.74 13.76
CA ASP A 76 10.27 5.61 14.88
C ASP A 76 9.01 6.07 15.65
N GLU A 77 9.16 7.09 16.50
CA GLU A 77 8.06 7.65 17.29
C GLU A 77 7.19 8.65 16.52
N TYR A 78 7.63 9.12 15.36
CA TYR A 78 6.95 10.12 14.54
C TYR A 78 6.05 9.46 13.48
N GLY A 79 6.46 8.30 12.97
CA GLY A 79 5.69 7.48 12.03
C GLY A 79 5.82 7.92 10.57
N VAL A 80 4.89 7.47 9.74
CA VAL A 80 4.85 7.72 8.29
C VAL A 80 3.41 7.99 7.85
N GLU A 81 3.21 8.93 6.93
CA GLU A 81 1.90 9.14 6.28
C GLU A 81 1.87 8.44 4.92
N ILE A 82 0.79 7.71 4.64
CA ILE A 82 0.55 7.07 3.35
C ILE A 82 -0.59 7.81 2.65
N ASP A 83 -0.31 8.35 1.46
CA ASP A 83 -1.28 9.10 0.66
C ASP A 83 -2.08 8.20 -0.29
N LYS A 84 -1.36 7.41 -1.11
CA LYS A 84 -1.97 6.51 -2.09
C LYS A 84 -1.06 5.34 -2.47
N ILE A 85 -1.69 4.30 -3.01
CA ILE A 85 -1.02 3.19 -3.67
C ILE A 85 -1.46 3.19 -5.15
N GLU A 86 -0.49 3.24 -6.05
CA GLU A 86 -0.71 3.20 -7.48
C GLU A 86 -0.57 1.76 -7.99
N LEU A 87 -1.64 1.25 -8.59
CA LEU A 87 -1.69 -0.07 -9.20
C LEU A 87 -1.72 0.07 -10.73
N PHE A 88 -0.92 -0.74 -11.41
CA PHE A 88 -0.97 -0.90 -12.86
C PHE A 88 -1.66 -2.21 -13.21
N LEU A 89 -2.67 -2.15 -14.08
CA LEU A 89 -3.35 -3.33 -14.61
C LEU A 89 -2.78 -3.67 -15.99
N HIS A 90 -2.09 -4.82 -16.11
CA HIS A 90 -1.48 -5.23 -17.38
C HIS A 90 -2.50 -5.68 -18.43
N ASN A 91 -3.63 -6.27 -18.02
CA ASN A 91 -4.61 -6.89 -18.93
C ASN A 91 -6.06 -6.39 -18.75
N GLY A 92 -6.27 -5.25 -18.10
CA GLY A 92 -7.61 -4.67 -17.87
C GLY A 92 -8.13 -3.92 -19.09
N LYS A 93 -9.17 -4.44 -19.76
CA LYS A 93 -9.88 -3.73 -20.85
C LYS A 93 -11.00 -2.80 -20.38
N GLU A 94 -11.33 -2.77 -19.08
CA GLU A 94 -12.44 -1.96 -18.60
C GLU A 94 -12.07 -1.21 -17.31
N GLU A 95 -12.33 0.09 -17.35
CA GLU A 95 -12.19 1.10 -16.30
C GLU A 95 -12.96 0.75 -15.00
N HIS A 96 -13.85 -0.24 -15.06
CA HIS A 96 -14.67 -0.74 -13.95
C HIS A 96 -14.26 -2.13 -13.40
N SER A 97 -13.11 -2.66 -13.82
CA SER A 97 -12.70 -4.02 -13.43
C SER A 97 -12.11 -4.11 -12.01
N LEU A 98 -11.68 -3.00 -11.41
CA LEU A 98 -11.19 -2.95 -10.03
C LEU A 98 -11.80 -1.77 -9.27
N ASP A 99 -12.62 -2.06 -8.26
CA ASP A 99 -13.01 -1.05 -7.26
C ASP A 99 -12.11 -1.18 -6.03
N CYS A 100 -11.57 -0.06 -5.56
CA CYS A 100 -10.81 0.00 -4.31
C CYS A 100 -11.65 0.67 -3.22
N LYS A 101 -11.87 -0.02 -2.10
CA LYS A 101 -12.43 0.59 -0.89
C LYS A 101 -11.39 0.52 0.22
N VAL A 102 -11.03 1.68 0.76
CA VAL A 102 -10.18 1.77 1.95
C VAL A 102 -11.00 1.33 3.15
N PHE A 103 -10.47 0.41 3.95
CA PHE A 103 -11.04 0.04 5.23
C PHE A 103 -9.99 0.30 6.30
N CYS A 104 -10.05 1.47 6.92
CA CYS A 104 -9.33 1.69 8.17
C CYS A 104 -10.10 0.93 9.25
N PHE A 105 -9.51 -0.12 9.80
CA PHE A 105 -10.07 -0.74 11.00
C PHE A 105 -9.72 0.17 12.19
N ASP A 106 -10.66 0.36 13.12
CA ASP A 106 -10.52 1.23 14.30
C ASP A 106 -9.39 0.79 15.27
N ASP A 107 -8.58 -0.20 14.89
CA ASP A 107 -7.50 -0.82 15.66
C ASP A 107 -6.11 -0.23 15.33
N ILE A 108 -6.01 1.07 14.98
CA ILE A 108 -4.71 1.76 15.02
C ILE A 108 -4.36 1.99 16.50
N SER A 109 -4.01 0.90 17.21
CA SER A 109 -3.40 1.00 18.53
C SER A 109 -1.96 1.43 18.33
N TYR A 110 -1.67 2.70 18.62
CA TYR A 110 -0.30 3.19 18.84
C TYR A 110 0.23 2.63 20.16
N ASP A 111 0.38 1.30 20.24
CA ASP A 111 1.02 0.64 21.37
C ASP A 111 2.30 -0.01 20.85
N HIS A 112 3.33 0.83 20.67
CA HIS A 112 4.74 0.46 20.45
C HIS A 112 5.03 -0.81 19.63
N GLY A 113 4.35 -1.03 18.50
CA GLY A 113 4.42 -2.33 17.84
C GLY A 113 4.05 -2.39 16.38
N ILE A 114 2.77 -2.25 16.02
CA ILE A 114 2.31 -2.52 14.65
C ILE A 114 1.06 -1.68 14.38
N ALA A 115 1.10 -0.82 13.35
CA ALA A 115 -0.09 -0.27 12.73
C ALA A 115 -0.41 -1.11 11.48
N ASP A 116 -1.62 -1.66 11.38
CA ASP A 116 -2.12 -2.38 10.20
C ASP A 116 -3.16 -1.50 9.50
N THR A 117 -2.94 -1.19 8.22
CA THR A 117 -3.93 -0.53 7.37
C THR A 117 -4.25 -1.43 6.19
N GLY A 118 -5.55 -1.72 6.01
CA GLY A 118 -6.07 -2.61 4.97
C GLY A 118 -6.86 -1.87 3.88
N PHE A 119 -6.68 -2.30 2.63
CA PHE A 119 -7.42 -1.85 1.45
C PHE A 119 -8.15 -3.05 0.84
N GLY A 120 -9.46 -2.92 0.60
CA GLY A 120 -10.23 -3.90 -0.14
C GLY A 120 -10.17 -3.61 -1.63
N LEU A 121 -9.59 -4.53 -2.40
CA LEU A 121 -9.64 -4.54 -3.87
C LEU A 121 -10.79 -5.45 -4.31
N TYR A 122 -11.66 -4.99 -5.20
CA TYR A 122 -12.80 -5.75 -5.70
C TYR A 122 -12.66 -5.93 -7.21
N HIS A 123 -12.46 -7.18 -7.65
CA HIS A 123 -12.57 -7.51 -9.06
C HIS A 123 -14.03 -7.88 -9.41
N GLN A 124 -14.70 -7.01 -10.17
CA GLN A 124 -16.07 -7.28 -10.65
C GLN A 124 -16.07 -8.12 -11.93
N LYS A 125 -17.10 -8.96 -12.07
CA LYS A 125 -17.30 -9.80 -13.25
C LYS A 125 -17.78 -8.95 -14.42
N ALA A 126 -17.03 -8.92 -15.53
CA ALA A 126 -17.51 -8.30 -16.77
C ALA A 126 -18.67 -9.12 -17.33
N ASN A 127 -19.83 -8.48 -17.54
CA ASN A 127 -21.03 -9.09 -18.14
C ASN A 127 -20.77 -9.60 -19.56
#